data_AF-A0A937LSZ0-F1
#
_entry.id   AF-A0A937LSZ0-F1
#
_cell.length_a   1.000
_cell.length_b   1.000
_cell.length_c   1.000
_cell.angle_alpha   90.00
_cell.angle_beta   90.00
_cell.angle_gamma   90.00
#
_symmetry.space_group_name_H-M   'P 1'
#
loop_
_entity.id
_entity.type
_entity.pdbx_description
1 polymer ?
#
loop_
_entity_poly.entity_id
_entity_poly.type
_entity_poly.pdbx_seq_one_letter_code
_entity_poly.pdbx_strand_id
1 'polypeptide(L)'
;MNETSHKRWGMTIDVNRCVGCQTCTVACKHANDTVPGVQWRKVLDVEVGEYPDVERLFLVTGCQHCAEPSCVPVCPTGATKQRDDGLITMDYDLCIGCASCAVACPYQARTIVHDEPTYFGVSTPQETKVAHDERIGVAQKCTFCIDRVDEGLEAGLNPGEDPLATPACASSCISQAIKFGDFNDPASHVSELVATRDYFQMHEQLGNDPQIKYLIETPAVPARNSDPMDLSDETLLDTEHALVGKRQTFWDMRAAMNFIMGGIGSGSAVVAYLLWISGNVNSQFLVVVNIVSSIILAIGLFCVWLKIGRKLRAPLAILRPQTSWMSREIYVAGIFFGSVALYFFEPNSLFLTSAAIGAGLFLYCQGRILHSGKGIPTWRVSQMPLMLVATGLLEGICLSAVLHFGWDSEISVTSILPPAAIILILFNSFLWRRYARNAKVWGISPIDRNIIGSLSPKLYIFGHCIPLILFGIAFFVPNTESSIVCIASLLALIGSILWKATIITRACHMQNFALGKMPHRGSGKFAAPVIN
;
A
#
# COMPACT_ATOMS: atom_id res chain seq x y z
N MET A 1 -30.56 27.28 -16.56
CA MET A 1 -29.96 26.31 -17.50
C MET A 1 -28.47 26.38 -17.28
N ASN A 2 -27.93 25.54 -16.40
CA ASN A 2 -26.48 25.47 -16.16
C ASN A 2 -25.88 24.44 -17.10
N GLU A 3 -24.80 24.84 -17.76
CA GLU A 3 -23.93 24.02 -18.59
C GLU A 3 -23.55 22.73 -17.83
N THR A 4 -23.95 21.60 -18.42
CA THR A 4 -23.56 20.21 -18.14
C THR A 4 -22.76 19.99 -16.85
N SER A 5 -23.45 19.77 -15.74
CA SER A 5 -22.84 19.02 -14.63
C SER A 5 -22.41 17.67 -15.21
N HIS A 6 -21.11 17.38 -15.25
CA HIS A 6 -20.62 16.07 -15.64
C HIS A 6 -21.30 15.01 -14.77
N LYS A 7 -21.65 13.85 -15.35
CA LYS A 7 -22.27 12.75 -14.59
C LYS A 7 -21.39 12.35 -13.41
N ARG A 8 -21.97 11.77 -12.36
CA ARG A 8 -21.23 11.19 -11.24
C ARG A 8 -21.73 9.79 -10.95
N TRP A 9 -21.16 8.81 -11.66
CA TRP A 9 -21.58 7.42 -11.51
C TRP A 9 -21.23 6.85 -10.13
N GLY A 10 -22.21 6.18 -9.53
CA GLY A 10 -22.05 5.57 -8.22
C GLY A 10 -23.09 4.49 -7.94
N MET A 11 -23.00 3.89 -6.76
CA MET A 11 -23.94 2.88 -6.30
C MET A 11 -24.48 3.21 -4.91
N THR A 12 -25.71 2.79 -4.66
CA THR A 12 -26.19 2.56 -3.29
C THR A 12 -26.33 1.08 -3.06
N ILE A 13 -25.92 0.61 -1.88
CA ILE A 13 -26.07 -0.79 -1.47
C ILE A 13 -26.88 -0.83 -0.19
N ASP A 14 -28.09 -1.34 -0.27
CA ASP A 14 -28.97 -1.58 0.87
C ASP A 14 -28.59 -2.89 1.58
N VAL A 15 -27.91 -2.77 2.73
CA VAL A 15 -27.45 -3.94 3.48
C VAL A 15 -28.59 -4.67 4.19
N ASN A 16 -29.74 -4.03 4.42
CA ASN A 16 -30.93 -4.68 4.98
C ASN A 16 -31.63 -5.55 3.94
N ARG A 17 -31.67 -5.10 2.68
CA ARG A 17 -32.23 -5.90 1.58
C ARG A 17 -31.29 -7.00 1.09
N CYS A 18 -30.00 -6.93 1.40
CA CYS A 18 -29.05 -7.95 0.97
C CYS A 18 -29.31 -9.29 1.69
N VAL A 19 -29.58 -10.34 0.92
CA VAL A 19 -29.85 -11.69 1.46
C VAL A 19 -28.66 -12.64 1.34
N GLY A 20 -27.50 -12.17 0.86
CA GLY A 20 -26.31 -13.01 0.77
C GLY A 20 -26.29 -14.01 -0.39
N CYS A 21 -27.18 -13.89 -1.38
CA CYS A 21 -27.36 -14.88 -2.45
C CYS A 21 -26.18 -15.03 -3.44
N GLN A 22 -25.16 -14.18 -3.36
CA GLN A 22 -23.98 -14.18 -4.25
C GLN A 22 -24.27 -14.00 -5.77
N THR A 23 -25.52 -13.75 -6.19
CA THR A 23 -25.86 -13.55 -7.61
C THR A 23 -25.06 -12.41 -8.22
N CYS A 24 -24.85 -11.31 -7.48
CA CYS A 24 -24.04 -10.18 -7.93
C CYS A 24 -22.55 -10.52 -8.14
N THR A 25 -22.00 -11.44 -7.33
CA THR A 25 -20.63 -11.97 -7.48
C THR A 25 -20.51 -12.79 -8.75
N VAL A 26 -21.45 -13.72 -8.99
CA VAL A 26 -21.45 -14.60 -10.17
C VAL A 26 -21.71 -13.80 -11.45
N ALA A 27 -22.65 -12.85 -11.43
CA ALA A 27 -22.95 -11.99 -12.57
C ALA A 27 -21.74 -11.10 -12.95
N CYS A 28 -21.05 -10.53 -11.95
CA CYS A 28 -19.83 -9.77 -12.18
C CYS A 28 -18.75 -10.63 -12.84
N LYS A 29 -18.59 -11.86 -12.36
CA LYS A 29 -17.61 -12.81 -12.88
C LYS A 29 -17.93 -13.24 -14.31
N HIS A 30 -19.18 -13.55 -14.61
CA HIS A 30 -19.61 -13.89 -15.96
C HIS A 30 -19.45 -12.71 -16.93
N ALA A 31 -19.84 -11.50 -16.52
CA ALA A 31 -19.78 -10.32 -17.38
C ALA A 31 -18.36 -9.80 -17.63
N ASN A 32 -17.40 -10.09 -16.76
CA ASN A 32 -16.04 -9.54 -16.83
C ASN A 32 -14.95 -10.62 -16.96
N ASP A 33 -15.35 -11.89 -17.13
CA ASP A 33 -14.44 -13.04 -17.21
C ASP A 33 -13.35 -13.08 -16.14
N THR A 34 -13.75 -13.05 -14.87
CA THR A 34 -12.76 -13.15 -13.78
C THR A 34 -12.37 -14.60 -13.53
N VAL A 35 -11.07 -14.89 -13.58
CA VAL A 35 -10.46 -16.22 -13.32
C VAL A 35 -10.71 -16.74 -11.89
N PRO A 36 -10.49 -18.03 -11.59
CA PRO A 36 -10.65 -18.61 -10.26
C PRO A 36 -9.95 -17.81 -9.16
N GLY A 37 -10.62 -17.67 -8.01
CA GLY A 37 -10.10 -16.90 -6.87
C GLY A 37 -10.20 -15.37 -7.03
N VAL A 38 -10.56 -14.86 -8.21
CA VAL A 38 -10.77 -13.43 -8.45
C VAL A 38 -12.25 -13.09 -8.36
N GLN A 39 -12.58 -12.17 -7.48
CA GLN A 39 -13.92 -11.63 -7.31
C GLN A 39 -13.85 -10.11 -7.21
N TRP A 40 -14.30 -9.41 -8.24
CA TRP A 40 -14.30 -7.93 -8.26
C TRP A 40 -15.43 -7.34 -7.42
N ARG A 41 -16.56 -8.05 -7.35
CA ARG A 41 -17.68 -7.81 -6.44
C ARG A 41 -17.77 -9.02 -5.52
N LYS A 42 -17.74 -8.79 -4.21
CA LYS A 42 -17.78 -9.83 -3.18
C LYS A 42 -18.97 -9.58 -2.27
N VAL A 43 -19.53 -10.64 -1.69
CA VAL A 43 -20.45 -10.53 -0.57
C VAL A 43 -19.80 -11.21 0.62
N LEU A 44 -19.44 -10.41 1.62
CA LEU A 44 -18.89 -10.88 2.88
C LEU A 44 -20.05 -11.28 3.78
N ASP A 45 -19.96 -12.47 4.35
CA ASP A 45 -20.88 -12.96 5.37
C ASP A 45 -20.30 -12.61 6.73
N VAL A 46 -20.89 -11.61 7.38
CA VAL A 46 -20.36 -11.03 8.61
C VAL A 46 -21.29 -11.42 9.74
N GLU A 47 -20.76 -12.14 10.71
CA GLU A 47 -21.43 -12.51 11.94
C GLU A 47 -20.70 -11.83 13.11
N VAL A 48 -21.44 -11.21 14.02
CA VAL A 48 -20.90 -10.57 15.23
C VAL A 48 -21.75 -10.93 16.45
N GLY A 49 -21.21 -10.72 17.64
CA GLY A 49 -21.87 -11.01 18.90
C GLY A 49 -21.57 -12.43 19.40
N GLU A 50 -22.25 -12.82 20.48
CA GLU A 50 -22.07 -14.12 21.13
C GLU A 50 -23.44 -14.76 21.35
N TYR A 51 -23.55 -16.08 21.14
CA TYR A 51 -24.82 -16.79 21.32
C TYR A 51 -25.36 -16.60 22.76
N PRO A 52 -26.66 -16.26 22.94
CA PRO A 52 -27.74 -16.24 21.94
C PRO A 52 -27.95 -14.89 21.22
N ASP A 53 -27.16 -13.86 21.51
CA ASP A 53 -27.23 -12.51 20.93
C ASP A 53 -26.23 -12.35 19.77
N VAL A 54 -26.50 -13.00 18.63
CA VAL A 54 -25.70 -12.88 17.40
C VAL A 54 -26.43 -12.08 16.33
N GLU A 55 -25.68 -11.27 15.58
CA GLU A 55 -26.15 -10.55 14.39
C GLU A 55 -25.42 -11.02 13.16
N ARG A 56 -26.13 -11.05 12.04
CA ARG A 56 -25.58 -11.44 10.75
C ARG A 56 -25.97 -10.45 9.67
N LEU A 57 -24.99 -9.99 8.90
CA LEU A 57 -25.17 -9.08 7.79
C LEU A 57 -24.34 -9.50 6.58
N PHE A 58 -24.83 -9.13 5.39
CA PHE A 58 -24.16 -9.44 4.14
C PHE A 58 -23.60 -8.16 3.52
N LEU A 59 -22.29 -7.95 3.69
CA LEU A 59 -21.62 -6.75 3.23
C LEU A 59 -21.09 -6.94 1.80
N VAL A 60 -21.72 -6.25 0.85
CA VAL A 60 -21.26 -6.26 -0.54
C VAL A 60 -20.06 -5.32 -0.71
N THR A 61 -18.90 -5.84 -1.07
CA THR A 61 -17.64 -5.09 -1.21
C THR A 61 -17.06 -5.18 -2.61
N GLY A 62 -16.16 -4.27 -2.96
CA GLY A 62 -15.55 -4.17 -4.28
C GLY A 62 -14.86 -2.82 -4.49
N CYS A 63 -14.55 -2.47 -5.75
CA CYS A 63 -14.03 -1.13 -6.03
C CYS A 63 -15.09 -0.07 -5.74
N GLN A 64 -14.70 0.94 -4.97
CA GLN A 64 -15.59 1.99 -4.49
C GLN A 64 -15.71 3.20 -5.44
N HIS A 65 -14.94 3.23 -6.55
CA HIS A 65 -14.91 4.34 -7.51
C HIS A 65 -14.79 5.74 -6.84
N CYS A 66 -13.92 5.81 -5.83
CA CYS A 66 -13.64 6.97 -4.97
C CYS A 66 -13.53 8.31 -5.72
N ALA A 67 -14.02 9.41 -5.13
CA ALA A 67 -13.79 10.77 -5.62
C ALA A 67 -12.33 11.20 -5.46
N GLU A 68 -11.74 10.85 -4.32
CA GLU A 68 -10.35 11.12 -3.99
C GLU A 68 -9.57 9.79 -3.96
N PRO A 69 -9.34 9.15 -5.12
CA PRO A 69 -8.83 7.79 -5.17
C PRO A 69 -7.36 7.71 -4.79
N SER A 70 -7.06 7.12 -3.62
CA SER A 70 -5.68 6.80 -3.20
C SER A 70 -4.87 5.99 -4.23
N CYS A 71 -5.53 5.21 -5.07
CA CYS A 71 -4.90 4.30 -6.03
C CYS A 71 -4.45 4.95 -7.36
N VAL A 72 -4.98 6.13 -7.71
CA VAL A 72 -4.63 6.85 -8.95
C VAL A 72 -3.30 7.58 -8.86
N PRO A 73 -3.03 8.45 -7.86
CA PRO A 73 -1.81 9.26 -7.84
C PRO A 73 -0.54 8.41 -7.69
N VAL A 74 -0.66 7.24 -7.06
CA VAL A 74 0.47 6.31 -6.87
C VAL A 74 0.90 5.59 -8.14
N CYS A 75 0.05 5.55 -9.18
CA CYS A 75 0.35 4.84 -10.42
C CYS A 75 1.45 5.54 -11.23
N PRO A 76 2.63 4.92 -11.43
CA PRO A 76 3.76 5.58 -12.07
C PRO A 76 3.62 5.69 -13.61
N THR A 77 2.81 4.81 -14.21
CA THR A 77 2.60 4.78 -15.67
C THR A 77 1.35 5.56 -16.11
N GLY A 78 0.49 5.93 -15.16
CA GLY A 78 -0.81 6.52 -15.46
C GLY A 78 -1.84 5.50 -15.96
N ALA A 79 -1.59 4.20 -15.78
CA ALA A 79 -2.49 3.14 -16.22
C ALA A 79 -3.85 3.16 -15.53
N THR A 80 -3.96 3.66 -14.30
CA THR A 80 -5.28 3.89 -13.68
C THR A 80 -5.55 5.39 -13.60
N LYS A 81 -6.75 5.79 -14.07
CA LYS A 81 -7.19 7.18 -14.19
C LYS A 81 -8.61 7.31 -13.66
N GLN A 82 -9.02 8.53 -13.36
CA GLN A 82 -10.42 8.87 -13.10
C GLN A 82 -10.94 9.65 -14.32
N ARG A 83 -12.06 9.23 -14.88
CA ARG A 83 -12.80 9.96 -15.92
C ARG A 83 -13.54 11.15 -15.31
N ASP A 84 -13.99 12.07 -16.16
CA ASP A 84 -14.79 13.23 -15.75
C ASP A 84 -16.12 12.81 -15.11
N ASP A 85 -16.64 11.64 -15.47
CA ASP A 85 -17.86 11.07 -14.90
C ASP A 85 -17.66 10.33 -13.55
N GLY A 86 -16.43 10.38 -13.01
CA GLY A 86 -16.04 9.76 -11.76
C GLY A 86 -15.62 8.29 -11.85
N LEU A 87 -15.77 7.63 -13.01
CA LEU A 87 -15.35 6.24 -13.16
C LEU A 87 -13.82 6.13 -13.09
N ILE A 88 -13.33 5.29 -12.18
CA ILE A 88 -11.93 4.91 -12.17
C ILE A 88 -11.72 3.83 -13.23
N THR A 89 -10.78 4.02 -14.14
CA THR A 89 -10.48 3.09 -15.23
C THR A 89 -9.13 2.41 -15.04
N MET A 90 -8.88 1.40 -15.86
CA MET A 90 -7.64 0.62 -15.87
C MET A 90 -7.24 0.33 -17.31
N ASP A 91 -6.21 1.00 -17.77
CA ASP A 91 -5.53 0.73 -19.03
C ASP A 91 -4.55 -0.43 -18.78
N TYR A 92 -4.88 -1.59 -19.32
CA TYR A 92 -4.09 -2.80 -19.14
C TYR A 92 -2.75 -2.74 -19.89
N ASP A 93 -2.65 -1.92 -20.94
CA ASP A 93 -1.44 -1.82 -21.73
C ASP A 93 -0.37 -0.92 -21.10
N LEU A 94 -0.78 0.17 -20.47
CA LEU A 94 0.14 1.00 -19.71
C LEU A 94 0.52 0.36 -18.37
N CYS A 95 -0.21 -0.64 -17.89
CA CYS A 95 0.05 -1.24 -16.59
C CYS A 95 1.30 -2.13 -16.63
N ILE A 96 2.20 -1.90 -15.68
CA ILE A 96 3.41 -2.73 -15.51
C ILE A 96 3.23 -3.83 -14.45
N GLY A 97 2.16 -3.79 -13.65
CA GLY A 97 1.99 -4.76 -12.55
C GLY A 97 2.86 -4.47 -11.31
N CYS A 98 3.21 -3.20 -11.06
CA CYS A 98 3.98 -2.80 -9.87
C CYS A 98 3.19 -2.94 -8.55
N ALA A 99 1.86 -3.06 -8.62
CA ALA A 99 0.94 -3.22 -7.50
C ALA A 99 0.85 -2.05 -6.50
N SER A 100 1.48 -0.90 -6.81
CA SER A 100 1.39 0.29 -5.95
C SER A 100 -0.07 0.74 -5.73
N CYS A 101 -0.90 0.67 -6.77
CA CYS A 101 -2.33 0.95 -6.68
C CYS A 101 -3.10 -0.04 -5.78
N ALA A 102 -2.64 -1.29 -5.69
CA ALA A 102 -3.29 -2.34 -4.91
C ALA A 102 -3.03 -2.17 -3.42
N VAL A 103 -1.78 -1.93 -3.02
CA VAL A 103 -1.42 -1.63 -1.63
C VAL A 103 -1.92 -0.25 -1.16
N ALA A 104 -2.19 0.67 -2.09
CA ALA A 104 -2.82 1.95 -1.78
C ALA A 104 -4.34 1.88 -1.58
N CYS A 105 -5.00 0.80 -2.03
CA CYS A 105 -6.45 0.68 -1.95
C CYS A 105 -6.87 0.13 -0.57
N PRO A 106 -7.64 0.89 0.25
CA PRO A 106 -8.07 0.40 1.56
C PRO A 106 -9.27 -0.55 1.50
N TYR A 107 -9.79 -0.83 0.29
CA TYR A 107 -10.97 -1.67 0.08
C TYR A 107 -10.63 -3.06 -0.47
N GLN A 108 -9.34 -3.38 -0.58
CA GLN A 108 -8.86 -4.68 -1.08
C GLN A 108 -9.45 -5.03 -2.47
N ALA A 109 -9.65 -4.00 -3.30
CA ALA A 109 -10.47 -4.06 -4.51
C ALA A 109 -9.65 -4.20 -5.81
N ARG A 110 -8.36 -4.47 -5.69
CA ARG A 110 -7.45 -4.67 -6.82
C ARG A 110 -6.78 -6.02 -6.70
N THR A 111 -6.67 -6.70 -7.82
CA THR A 111 -6.02 -8.01 -7.92
C THR A 111 -5.00 -7.98 -9.03
N ILE A 112 -3.94 -8.76 -8.91
CA ILE A 112 -2.99 -9.03 -10.00
C ILE A 112 -2.92 -10.54 -10.13
N VAL A 113 -3.14 -11.01 -11.35
CA VAL A 113 -3.09 -12.41 -11.71
C VAL A 113 -1.85 -12.61 -12.56
N HIS A 114 -1.01 -13.57 -12.22
CA HIS A 114 0.24 -13.86 -12.93
C HIS A 114 0.14 -15.09 -13.84
N ASP A 115 -0.74 -16.02 -13.50
CA ASP A 115 -0.99 -17.26 -14.22
C ASP A 115 -2.45 -17.27 -14.71
N GLU A 116 -2.80 -18.10 -15.69
CA GLU A 116 -4.17 -18.25 -16.17
C GLU A 116 -4.80 -19.54 -15.63
N PRO A 117 -5.22 -19.60 -14.35
CA PRO A 117 -5.94 -20.75 -13.87
C PRO A 117 -7.31 -20.81 -14.56
N THR A 118 -7.71 -22.01 -14.98
CA THR A 118 -9.06 -22.29 -15.48
C THR A 118 -9.89 -22.93 -14.37
N TYR A 119 -11.22 -22.80 -14.44
CA TYR A 119 -12.11 -23.29 -13.37
C TYR A 119 -12.06 -24.80 -13.16
N PHE A 120 -11.75 -25.56 -14.20
CA PHE A 120 -11.80 -27.02 -14.19
C PHE A 120 -10.45 -27.67 -14.52
N GLY A 121 -9.35 -26.90 -14.49
CA GLY A 121 -8.02 -27.35 -14.92
C GLY A 121 -7.87 -27.54 -16.43
N VAL A 122 -8.96 -27.37 -17.20
CA VAL A 122 -8.99 -27.31 -18.66
C VAL A 122 -9.80 -26.08 -19.08
N SER A 123 -9.40 -25.43 -20.17
CA SER A 123 -10.13 -24.27 -20.69
C SER A 123 -11.47 -24.73 -21.29
N THR A 124 -12.56 -24.12 -20.82
CA THR A 124 -13.89 -24.30 -21.40
C THR A 124 -14.06 -23.44 -22.65
N PRO A 125 -14.97 -23.80 -23.58
CA PRO A 125 -15.25 -22.98 -24.76
C PRO A 125 -15.64 -21.53 -24.43
N GLN A 126 -16.30 -21.32 -23.28
CA GLN A 126 -16.63 -19.98 -22.81
C GLN A 126 -15.38 -19.23 -22.37
N GLU A 127 -14.56 -19.79 -21.49
CA GLU A 127 -13.29 -19.17 -21.03
C GLU A 127 -12.39 -18.81 -22.22
N THR A 128 -12.29 -19.68 -23.22
CA THR A 128 -11.50 -19.37 -24.44
C THR A 128 -12.08 -18.19 -25.22
N LYS A 129 -13.42 -18.08 -25.31
CA LYS A 129 -14.09 -17.04 -26.11
C LYS A 129 -14.03 -15.65 -25.47
N VAL A 130 -14.03 -15.58 -24.14
CA VAL A 130 -14.04 -14.31 -23.39
C VAL A 130 -12.70 -13.99 -22.71
N ALA A 131 -11.65 -14.72 -23.08
CA ALA A 131 -10.31 -14.56 -22.52
C ALA A 131 -9.78 -13.12 -22.69
N HIS A 132 -9.05 -12.66 -21.69
CA HIS A 132 -8.45 -11.34 -21.62
C HIS A 132 -6.95 -11.44 -21.31
N ASP A 133 -6.15 -11.88 -22.29
CA ASP A 133 -4.70 -12.04 -22.19
C ASP A 133 -4.01 -10.73 -21.76
N GLU A 134 -4.57 -9.58 -22.15
CA GLU A 134 -4.07 -8.27 -21.78
C GLU A 134 -4.16 -8.00 -20.27
N ARG A 135 -4.92 -8.80 -19.51
CA ARG A 135 -5.08 -8.64 -18.05
C ARG A 135 -4.08 -9.44 -17.22
N ILE A 136 -3.20 -10.23 -17.86
CA ILE A 136 -2.16 -11.00 -17.16
C ILE A 136 -0.96 -10.14 -16.78
N GLY A 137 -0.51 -10.31 -15.54
CA GLY A 137 0.59 -9.57 -14.94
C GLY A 137 0.27 -8.11 -14.66
N VAL A 138 -1.00 -7.70 -14.72
CA VAL A 138 -1.44 -6.31 -14.52
C VAL A 138 -2.52 -6.20 -13.45
N ALA A 139 -2.71 -4.99 -12.93
CA ALA A 139 -3.75 -4.74 -11.94
C ALA A 139 -5.13 -4.75 -12.58
N GLN A 140 -6.05 -5.49 -11.97
CA GLN A 140 -7.44 -5.61 -12.36
C GLN A 140 -8.35 -5.16 -11.22
N LYS A 141 -9.57 -4.73 -11.55
CA LYS A 141 -10.59 -4.28 -10.58
C LYS A 141 -11.97 -4.23 -11.22
N CYS A 142 -13.01 -4.13 -10.40
CA CYS A 142 -14.34 -3.70 -10.86
C CYS A 142 -14.24 -2.36 -11.61
N THR A 143 -14.83 -2.28 -12.80
CA THR A 143 -14.89 -1.09 -13.66
C THR A 143 -16.27 -0.43 -13.68
N PHE A 144 -17.20 -0.87 -12.82
CA PHE A 144 -18.63 -0.59 -12.95
C PHE A 144 -19.18 -0.99 -14.33
N CYS A 145 -18.64 -2.05 -14.94
CA CYS A 145 -19.07 -2.53 -16.27
C CYS A 145 -19.07 -1.37 -17.29
N ILE A 146 -17.97 -0.61 -17.33
CA ILE A 146 -17.82 0.61 -18.12
C ILE A 146 -18.29 0.43 -19.57
N ASP A 147 -17.91 -0.67 -20.23
CA ASP A 147 -18.30 -0.96 -21.61
C ASP A 147 -19.82 -1.02 -21.76
N ARG A 148 -20.50 -1.66 -20.81
CA ARG A 148 -21.97 -1.76 -20.77
C ARG A 148 -22.65 -0.39 -20.54
N VAL A 149 -22.05 0.45 -19.71
CA VAL A 149 -22.56 1.80 -19.43
C VAL A 149 -22.38 2.68 -20.67
N ASP A 150 -21.20 2.67 -21.29
CA ASP A 150 -20.89 3.49 -22.46
C ASP A 150 -21.70 3.04 -23.68
N GLU A 151 -21.73 1.73 -24.00
CA GLU A 151 -22.55 1.18 -25.10
C GLU A 151 -24.05 1.44 -24.90
N GLY A 152 -24.52 1.36 -23.65
CA GLY A 152 -25.91 1.67 -23.30
C GLY A 152 -26.26 3.14 -23.57
N LEU A 153 -25.39 4.07 -23.17
CA LEU A 153 -25.57 5.50 -23.44
C LEU A 153 -25.55 5.80 -24.94
N GLU A 154 -24.65 5.17 -25.70
CA GLU A 154 -24.58 5.30 -27.17
C GLU A 154 -25.87 4.78 -27.84
N ALA A 155 -26.47 3.73 -27.29
CA ALA A 155 -27.75 3.18 -27.73
C ALA A 155 -28.97 3.99 -27.25
N GLY A 156 -28.78 5.08 -26.51
CA GLY A 156 -29.86 5.92 -25.98
C GLY A 156 -30.60 5.31 -24.79
N LEU A 157 -30.00 4.34 -24.10
CA LEU A 157 -30.51 3.73 -22.87
C LEU A 157 -30.05 4.54 -21.65
N ASN A 158 -30.75 4.36 -20.53
CA ASN A 158 -30.50 5.02 -19.25
C ASN A 158 -29.82 4.05 -18.24
N PRO A 159 -28.50 4.15 -17.99
CA PRO A 159 -27.85 3.36 -16.96
C PRO A 159 -28.43 3.64 -15.57
N GLY A 160 -28.79 2.58 -14.84
CA GLY A 160 -29.51 2.63 -13.56
C GLY A 160 -31.00 2.30 -13.67
N GLU A 161 -31.58 2.44 -14.87
CA GLU A 161 -32.97 2.09 -15.18
C GLU A 161 -33.02 0.91 -16.13
N ASP A 162 -32.35 1.03 -17.28
CA ASP A 162 -32.31 0.00 -18.31
C ASP A 162 -31.36 -1.12 -17.89
N PRO A 163 -31.85 -2.37 -17.73
CA PRO A 163 -31.01 -3.46 -17.27
C PRO A 163 -29.80 -3.68 -18.17
N LEU A 164 -29.94 -3.51 -19.49
CA LEU A 164 -28.89 -3.71 -20.49
C LEU A 164 -27.78 -2.66 -20.43
N ALA A 165 -28.04 -1.44 -19.96
CA ALA A 165 -27.02 -0.39 -19.76
C ALA A 165 -26.47 -0.34 -18.32
N THR A 166 -27.09 -1.06 -17.40
CA THR A 166 -26.77 -1.04 -15.97
C THR A 166 -25.72 -2.10 -15.60
N PRO A 167 -24.77 -1.83 -14.68
CA PRO A 167 -23.73 -2.80 -14.31
C PRO A 167 -24.31 -4.15 -13.89
N ALA A 168 -23.69 -5.24 -14.35
CA ALA A 168 -24.23 -6.59 -14.22
C ALA A 168 -24.61 -6.97 -12.79
N CYS A 169 -23.82 -6.55 -11.80
CA CYS A 169 -24.09 -6.82 -10.39
C CYS A 169 -25.34 -6.13 -9.84
N ALA A 170 -25.68 -4.95 -10.37
CA ALA A 170 -26.91 -4.22 -10.02
C ALA A 170 -28.11 -4.83 -10.75
N SER A 171 -28.01 -5.05 -12.07
CA SER A 171 -29.09 -5.63 -12.88
C SER A 171 -29.50 -7.04 -12.43
N SER A 172 -28.55 -7.84 -11.93
CA SER A 172 -28.81 -9.21 -11.46
C SER A 172 -29.24 -9.31 -9.99
N CYS A 173 -29.37 -8.18 -9.28
CA CYS A 173 -29.63 -8.20 -7.84
C CYS A 173 -31.09 -8.59 -7.56
N ILE A 174 -31.32 -9.85 -7.18
CA ILE A 174 -32.67 -10.39 -6.96
C ILE A 174 -33.45 -9.66 -5.86
N SER A 175 -32.76 -9.11 -4.86
CA SER A 175 -33.39 -8.35 -3.76
C SER A 175 -33.39 -6.84 -3.99
N GLN A 176 -32.93 -6.38 -5.15
CA GLN A 176 -32.86 -4.95 -5.51
C GLN A 176 -32.05 -4.12 -4.49
N ALA A 177 -31.09 -4.76 -3.82
CA ALA A 177 -30.22 -4.14 -2.83
C ALA A 177 -29.17 -3.22 -3.45
N ILE A 178 -28.67 -3.57 -4.65
CA ILE A 178 -27.66 -2.77 -5.36
C ILE A 178 -28.38 -1.91 -6.40
N LYS A 179 -28.27 -0.59 -6.27
CA LYS A 179 -28.72 0.37 -7.28
C LYS A 179 -27.52 1.14 -7.81
N PHE A 180 -27.55 1.45 -9.10
CA PHE A 180 -26.53 2.22 -9.81
C PHE A 180 -27.20 3.44 -10.44
N GLY A 181 -26.48 4.54 -10.55
CA GLY A 181 -27.00 5.75 -11.19
C GLY A 181 -26.05 6.94 -11.05
N ASP A 182 -26.52 8.09 -11.50
CA ASP A 182 -25.81 9.35 -11.49
C ASP A 182 -26.16 10.17 -10.23
N PHE A 183 -25.19 10.38 -9.33
CA PHE A 183 -25.37 11.20 -8.13
C PHE A 183 -25.54 12.71 -8.41
N ASN A 184 -25.21 13.18 -9.60
CA ASN A 184 -25.43 14.57 -10.00
C ASN A 184 -26.81 14.79 -10.63
N ASP A 185 -27.55 13.73 -10.95
CA ASP A 185 -28.96 13.80 -11.32
C ASP A 185 -29.84 13.61 -10.07
N PRO A 186 -30.55 14.66 -9.60
CA PRO A 186 -31.43 14.55 -8.44
C PRO A 186 -32.61 13.59 -8.63
N ALA A 187 -33.00 13.31 -9.88
CA ALA A 187 -34.08 12.39 -10.21
C ALA A 187 -33.61 10.93 -10.28
N SER A 188 -32.31 10.67 -10.18
CA SER A 188 -31.81 9.29 -10.20
C SER A 188 -32.14 8.56 -8.90
N HIS A 189 -32.44 7.26 -9.01
CA HIS A 189 -32.74 6.42 -7.86
C HIS A 189 -31.67 6.47 -6.75
N VAL A 190 -30.39 6.59 -7.12
CA VAL A 190 -29.30 6.64 -6.14
C VAL A 190 -29.28 7.96 -5.38
N SER A 191 -29.56 9.08 -6.06
CA SER A 191 -29.66 10.40 -5.44
C SER A 191 -30.85 10.48 -4.49
N GLU A 192 -32.02 10.00 -4.92
CA GLU A 192 -33.21 9.94 -4.07
C GLU A 192 -32.98 9.11 -2.80
N LEU A 193 -32.36 7.94 -2.94
CA LEU A 193 -32.07 7.05 -1.81
C LEU A 193 -31.11 7.69 -0.81
N VAL A 194 -30.06 8.36 -1.29
CA VAL A 194 -29.07 9.04 -0.43
C VAL A 194 -29.66 10.30 0.23
N ALA A 195 -30.61 10.98 -0.42
CA ALA A 195 -31.29 12.14 0.14
C ALA A 195 -32.33 11.78 1.21
N THR A 196 -32.94 10.59 1.11
CA THR A 196 -34.08 10.19 1.96
C THR A 196 -33.73 9.16 3.02
N ARG A 197 -32.57 8.50 2.94
CA ARG A 197 -32.19 7.41 3.84
C ARG A 197 -30.79 7.60 4.40
N ASP A 198 -30.64 7.16 5.64
CA ASP A 198 -29.35 7.07 6.30
C ASP A 198 -28.42 6.08 5.61
N TYR A 199 -27.17 6.50 5.45
CA TYR A 199 -26.11 5.72 4.86
C TYR A 199 -24.78 5.94 5.58
N PHE A 200 -23.82 5.04 5.34
CA PHE A 200 -22.43 5.25 5.72
C PHE A 200 -21.50 5.02 4.54
N GLN A 201 -20.29 5.57 4.64
CA GLN A 201 -19.18 5.30 3.73
C GLN A 201 -18.09 4.51 4.45
N MET A 202 -17.56 3.52 3.75
CA MET A 202 -16.49 2.71 4.31
C MET A 202 -15.18 3.51 4.39
N HIS A 203 -14.58 3.55 5.59
CA HIS A 203 -13.32 4.25 5.87
C HIS A 203 -13.34 5.75 5.55
N GLU A 204 -14.42 6.44 5.92
CA GLU A 204 -14.56 7.89 5.70
C GLU A 204 -13.36 8.70 6.23
N GLN A 205 -12.79 8.30 7.37
CA GLN A 205 -11.61 8.91 7.98
C GLN A 205 -10.35 8.92 7.09
N LEU A 206 -10.30 8.12 6.01
CA LEU A 206 -9.19 8.10 5.05
C LEU A 206 -9.31 9.18 3.96
N GLY A 207 -10.46 9.88 3.89
CA GLY A 207 -10.68 10.99 2.97
C GLY A 207 -10.72 10.60 1.49
N ASN A 208 -11.15 9.37 1.17
CA ASN A 208 -11.24 8.89 -0.22
C ASN A 208 -12.56 9.26 -0.91
N ASP A 209 -13.59 9.67 -0.14
CA ASP A 209 -14.98 9.82 -0.60
C ASP A 209 -15.47 8.69 -1.56
N PRO A 210 -15.70 7.47 -1.04
CA PRO A 210 -16.31 6.36 -1.78
C PRO A 210 -17.63 6.71 -2.48
N GLN A 211 -17.79 6.28 -3.72
CA GLN A 211 -19.04 6.43 -4.49
C GLN A 211 -19.93 5.18 -4.42
N ILE A 212 -19.73 4.38 -3.38
CA ILE A 212 -20.74 3.43 -2.92
C ILE A 212 -21.19 3.90 -1.55
N LYS A 213 -22.48 4.18 -1.43
CA LYS A 213 -23.12 4.56 -0.17
C LYS A 213 -23.90 3.35 0.35
N TYR A 214 -23.60 2.92 1.58
CA TYR A 214 -24.24 1.76 2.18
C TYR A 214 -25.47 2.20 2.97
N LEU A 215 -26.66 1.89 2.47
CA LEU A 215 -27.93 2.20 3.15
C LEU A 215 -28.16 1.14 4.23
N ILE A 216 -28.42 1.58 5.46
CA ILE A 216 -28.44 0.69 6.63
C ILE A 216 -29.70 0.76 7.48
N GLU A 217 -30.61 1.67 7.18
CA GLU A 217 -31.89 1.78 7.89
C GLU A 217 -33.05 1.45 6.97
N THR A 218 -34.04 0.76 7.51
CA THR A 218 -35.39 0.72 6.93
C THR A 218 -36.37 1.27 7.96
N PRO A 219 -37.50 1.86 7.54
CA PRO A 219 -38.52 2.34 8.47
C PRO A 219 -39.02 1.28 9.47
N ALA A 220 -38.90 -0.01 9.14
CA ALA A 220 -39.36 -1.13 9.97
C ALA A 220 -38.29 -1.70 10.92
N VAL A 221 -37.00 -1.47 10.63
CA VAL A 221 -35.87 -2.02 11.40
C VAL A 221 -34.79 -0.93 11.52
N PRO A 222 -34.73 -0.21 12.66
CA PRO A 222 -33.70 0.78 12.89
C PRO A 222 -32.33 0.11 12.96
N ALA A 223 -31.28 0.81 12.51
CA ALA A 223 -29.90 0.37 12.69
C ALA A 223 -29.39 0.78 14.09
N ARG A 224 -28.35 0.11 14.57
CA ARG A 224 -27.57 0.56 15.73
C ARG A 224 -26.18 1.00 15.31
N ASN A 225 -25.55 1.80 16.16
CA ASN A 225 -24.11 2.04 16.05
C ASN A 225 -23.35 0.74 16.33
N SER A 226 -22.19 0.58 15.68
CA SER A 226 -21.26 -0.50 16.01
C SER A 226 -20.79 -0.35 17.47
N ASP A 227 -20.81 -1.43 18.23
CA ASP A 227 -20.26 -1.50 19.57
C ASP A 227 -18.74 -1.78 19.48
N PRO A 228 -17.88 -1.19 20.35
CA PRO A 228 -16.48 -1.58 20.45
C PRO A 228 -16.23 -3.10 20.53
N MET A 229 -17.18 -3.87 21.08
CA MET A 229 -17.10 -5.32 21.18
C MET A 229 -17.28 -6.03 19.83
N ASP A 230 -18.04 -5.46 18.89
CA ASP A 230 -18.23 -6.00 17.52
C ASP A 230 -16.92 -6.02 16.72
N LEU A 231 -15.97 -5.15 17.09
CA LEU A 231 -14.65 -5.00 16.47
C LEU A 231 -13.55 -5.12 17.52
N SER A 232 -13.76 -5.98 18.52
CA SER A 232 -12.80 -6.21 19.58
C SER A 232 -11.44 -6.67 19.02
N ASP A 233 -10.36 -6.43 19.78
CA ASP A 233 -9.04 -6.90 19.36
C ASP A 233 -9.01 -8.44 19.21
N GLU A 234 -9.82 -9.17 19.98
CA GLU A 234 -9.96 -10.63 19.90
C GLU A 234 -10.62 -11.08 18.60
N THR A 235 -11.76 -10.46 18.25
CA THR A 235 -12.44 -10.69 16.96
C THR A 235 -11.52 -10.41 15.78
N LEU A 236 -10.75 -9.32 15.85
CA LEU A 236 -9.87 -8.89 14.77
C LEU A 236 -8.52 -9.65 14.72
N LEU A 237 -8.28 -10.59 15.66
CA LEU A 237 -7.16 -11.54 15.59
C LEU A 237 -7.52 -12.80 14.79
N ASP A 238 -8.81 -13.12 14.66
CA ASP A 238 -9.26 -14.23 13.84
C ASP A 238 -9.15 -13.89 12.35
N THR A 239 -8.21 -14.52 11.65
CA THR A 239 -7.97 -14.28 10.23
C THR A 239 -9.08 -14.78 9.31
N GLU A 240 -9.95 -15.68 9.81
CA GLU A 240 -11.10 -16.18 9.06
C GLU A 240 -12.32 -15.25 9.20
N HIS A 241 -12.31 -14.35 10.18
CA HIS A 241 -13.38 -13.38 10.36
C HIS A 241 -13.50 -12.44 9.15
N ALA A 242 -14.70 -12.33 8.58
CA ALA A 242 -14.92 -11.69 7.28
C ALA A 242 -14.54 -10.19 7.23
N LEU A 243 -14.51 -9.50 8.38
CA LEU A 243 -14.09 -8.10 8.46
C LEU A 243 -12.56 -7.90 8.52
N VAL A 244 -11.79 -8.96 8.78
CA VAL A 244 -10.34 -8.88 8.90
C VAL A 244 -9.69 -8.77 7.53
N GLY A 245 -8.78 -7.80 7.39
CA GLY A 245 -8.06 -7.58 6.16
C GLY A 245 -6.97 -8.61 5.95
N LYS A 246 -6.87 -9.12 4.72
CA LYS A 246 -5.86 -10.14 4.40
C LYS A 246 -4.47 -9.53 4.39
N ARG A 247 -3.46 -10.36 4.71
CA ARG A 247 -2.06 -9.99 4.48
C ARG A 247 -1.85 -9.70 3.00
N GLN A 248 -1.26 -8.54 2.67
CA GLN A 248 -0.90 -8.27 1.29
C GLN A 248 0.19 -9.25 0.81
N THR A 249 0.06 -9.70 -0.44
CA THR A 249 1.05 -10.59 -1.09
C THR A 249 1.68 -9.94 -2.31
N PHE A 250 1.28 -8.71 -2.62
CA PHE A 250 1.73 -8.00 -3.81
C PHE A 250 3.20 -7.60 -3.73
N TRP A 251 3.67 -7.16 -2.55
CA TRP A 251 5.02 -6.71 -2.29
C TRP A 251 5.69 -7.72 -1.36
N ASP A 252 6.47 -8.60 -1.95
CA ASP A 252 7.25 -9.62 -1.26
C ASP A 252 8.67 -9.12 -0.93
N MET A 253 9.57 -10.06 -0.58
CA MET A 253 10.96 -9.75 -0.28
C MET A 253 11.69 -9.01 -1.41
N ARG A 254 11.35 -9.23 -2.67
CA ARG A 254 11.97 -8.49 -3.79
C ARG A 254 11.63 -7.00 -3.73
N ALA A 255 10.39 -6.66 -3.35
CA ALA A 255 10.02 -5.27 -3.10
C ALA A 255 10.74 -4.74 -1.86
N ALA A 256 10.78 -5.51 -0.77
CA ALA A 256 11.50 -5.12 0.46
C ALA A 256 12.99 -4.87 0.21
N MET A 257 13.63 -5.66 -0.66
CA MET A 257 15.04 -5.50 -1.02
C MET A 257 15.34 -4.15 -1.68
N ASN A 258 14.40 -3.54 -2.42
CA ASN A 258 14.60 -2.18 -2.91
C ASN A 258 14.68 -1.16 -1.77
N PHE A 259 13.84 -1.27 -0.73
CA PHE A 259 13.90 -0.38 0.44
C PHE A 259 15.12 -0.64 1.34
N ILE A 260 15.58 -1.89 1.40
CA ILE A 260 16.75 -2.29 2.18
C ILE A 260 18.02 -1.82 1.46
N MET A 261 18.26 -2.30 0.24
CA MET A 261 19.45 -1.96 -0.54
C MET A 261 19.44 -0.49 -0.92
N GLY A 262 18.30 0.05 -1.34
CA GLY A 262 18.15 1.47 -1.63
C GLY A 262 18.48 2.35 -0.43
N GLY A 263 18.02 1.98 0.77
CA GLY A 263 18.37 2.65 2.02
C GLY A 263 19.87 2.62 2.33
N ILE A 264 20.48 1.42 2.25
CA ILE A 264 21.92 1.23 2.48
C ILE A 264 22.75 2.03 1.48
N GLY A 265 22.48 1.89 0.17
CA GLY A 265 23.25 2.56 -0.88
C GLY A 265 23.09 4.08 -0.83
N SER A 266 21.84 4.57 -0.82
CA SER A 266 21.60 6.02 -0.81
C SER A 266 22.07 6.70 0.48
N GLY A 267 21.84 6.06 1.64
CA GLY A 267 22.33 6.54 2.92
C GLY A 267 23.86 6.61 2.97
N SER A 268 24.54 5.61 2.41
CA SER A 268 26.01 5.58 2.35
C SER A 268 26.59 6.70 1.50
N ALA A 269 26.02 6.94 0.32
CA ALA A 269 26.43 8.05 -0.54
C ALA A 269 26.26 9.42 0.15
N VAL A 270 25.14 9.63 0.85
CA VAL A 270 24.90 10.86 1.62
C VAL A 270 25.90 11.01 2.76
N VAL A 271 26.10 9.96 3.58
CA VAL A 271 27.00 10.01 4.73
C VAL A 271 28.45 10.21 4.28
N ALA A 272 28.92 9.50 3.26
CA ALA A 272 30.27 9.67 2.73
C ALA A 272 30.50 11.09 2.20
N TYR A 273 29.50 11.69 1.54
CA TYR A 273 29.59 13.08 1.11
C TYR A 273 29.70 14.05 2.29
N LEU A 274 28.91 13.85 3.36
CA LEU A 274 28.99 14.66 4.58
C LEU A 274 30.36 14.53 5.28
N LEU A 275 30.94 13.33 5.30
CA LEU A 275 32.29 13.12 5.81
C LEU A 275 33.35 13.82 4.95
N TRP A 276 33.16 13.85 3.62
CA TRP A 276 34.09 14.48 2.69
C TRP A 276 34.09 16.00 2.84
N ILE A 277 32.91 16.64 2.85
CA ILE A 277 32.81 18.11 3.02
C ILE A 277 33.27 18.59 4.39
N SER A 278 33.24 17.71 5.41
CA SER A 278 33.75 18.01 6.75
C SER A 278 35.24 17.73 6.90
N GLY A 279 35.93 17.30 5.83
CA GLY A 279 37.37 17.03 5.81
C GLY A 279 37.78 15.72 6.49
N ASN A 280 36.82 14.85 6.85
CA ASN A 280 37.09 13.60 7.57
C ASN A 280 37.50 12.45 6.64
N VAL A 281 37.18 12.52 5.34
CA VAL A 281 37.59 11.53 4.32
C VAL A 281 38.10 12.22 3.07
N ASN A 282 38.99 11.54 2.34
CA ASN A 282 39.47 12.02 1.04
C ASN A 282 38.45 11.76 -0.09
N SER A 283 38.66 12.39 -1.25
CA SER A 283 37.78 12.22 -2.41
C SER A 283 37.79 10.78 -2.96
N GLN A 284 38.91 10.06 -2.83
CA GLN A 284 39.03 8.67 -3.29
C GLN A 284 38.06 7.75 -2.52
N PHE A 285 37.97 7.89 -1.19
CA PHE A 285 37.03 7.14 -0.37
C PHE A 285 35.57 7.44 -0.77
N LEU A 286 35.23 8.71 -0.99
CA LEU A 286 33.90 9.10 -1.46
C LEU A 286 33.55 8.45 -2.80
N VAL A 287 34.50 8.41 -3.74
CA VAL A 287 34.31 7.74 -5.04
C VAL A 287 34.06 6.25 -4.86
N VAL A 288 34.85 5.57 -4.03
CA VAL A 288 34.68 4.14 -3.72
C VAL A 288 33.29 3.89 -3.12
N VAL A 289 32.88 4.68 -2.13
CA VAL A 289 31.54 4.54 -1.52
C VAL A 289 30.45 4.80 -2.56
N ASN A 290 30.60 5.75 -3.47
CA ASN A 290 29.62 6.01 -4.54
C ASN A 290 29.53 4.84 -5.54
N ILE A 291 30.63 4.18 -5.88
CA ILE A 291 30.63 2.96 -6.71
C ILE A 291 29.87 1.83 -6.00
N VAL A 292 30.25 1.55 -4.74
CA VAL A 292 29.60 0.51 -3.93
C VAL A 292 28.10 0.80 -3.76
N SER A 293 27.76 2.06 -3.48
CA SER A 293 26.38 2.52 -3.35
C SER A 293 25.61 2.32 -4.65
N SER A 294 26.23 2.59 -5.81
CA SER A 294 25.63 2.35 -7.12
C SER A 294 25.32 0.89 -7.36
N ILE A 295 26.24 -0.02 -7.02
CA ILE A 295 26.01 -1.46 -7.13
C ILE A 295 24.84 -1.89 -6.24
N ILE A 296 24.82 -1.45 -4.98
CA ILE A 296 23.76 -1.80 -4.02
C ILE A 296 22.40 -1.28 -4.50
N LEU A 297 22.32 0.00 -4.91
CA LEU A 297 21.10 0.60 -5.47
C LEU A 297 20.61 -0.13 -6.71
N ALA A 298 21.52 -0.49 -7.63
CA ALA A 298 21.19 -1.25 -8.82
C ALA A 298 20.62 -2.64 -8.49
N ILE A 299 21.18 -3.33 -7.49
CA ILE A 299 20.64 -4.62 -6.99
C ILE A 299 19.22 -4.43 -6.45
N GLY A 300 18.98 -3.39 -5.64
CA GLY A 300 17.65 -3.07 -5.10
C GLY A 300 16.61 -2.82 -6.20
N LEU A 301 16.94 -1.97 -7.17
CA LEU A 301 16.08 -1.67 -8.32
C LEU A 301 15.84 -2.91 -9.19
N PHE A 302 16.86 -3.74 -9.37
CA PHE A 302 16.74 -5.01 -10.10
C PHE A 302 15.81 -6.01 -9.40
N CYS A 303 15.83 -6.09 -8.06
CA CYS A 303 14.87 -6.90 -7.32
C CYS A 303 13.42 -6.45 -7.60
N VAL A 304 13.15 -5.14 -7.60
CA VAL A 304 11.82 -4.64 -7.97
C VAL A 304 11.48 -4.93 -9.43
N TRP A 305 12.43 -4.83 -10.35
CA TRP A 305 12.22 -5.20 -11.75
C TRP A 305 11.79 -6.67 -11.91
N LEU A 306 12.40 -7.60 -11.16
CA LEU A 306 12.01 -9.02 -11.17
C LEU A 306 10.58 -9.27 -10.66
N LYS A 307 10.09 -8.38 -9.79
CA LYS A 307 8.75 -8.47 -9.20
C LYS A 307 7.65 -7.93 -10.11
N ILE A 308 7.95 -6.99 -10.99
CA ILE A 308 6.99 -6.36 -11.89
C ILE A 308 6.40 -7.40 -12.84
N GLY A 309 5.08 -7.36 -13.04
CA GLY A 309 4.39 -8.34 -13.89
C GLY A 309 4.83 -8.26 -15.35
N ARG A 310 4.86 -7.04 -15.93
CA ARG A 310 5.32 -6.78 -17.30
C ARG A 310 6.69 -6.10 -17.32
N LYS A 311 7.74 -6.89 -17.11
CA LYS A 311 9.12 -6.42 -16.90
C LYS A 311 9.66 -5.53 -18.03
N LEU A 312 9.39 -5.86 -19.28
CA LEU A 312 9.84 -5.07 -20.44
C LEU A 312 9.17 -3.69 -20.54
N ARG A 313 8.04 -3.50 -19.86
CA ARG A 313 7.32 -2.22 -19.81
C ARG A 313 7.74 -1.35 -18.63
N ALA A 314 8.70 -1.79 -17.81
CA ALA A 314 9.21 -1.02 -16.66
C ALA A 314 9.62 0.44 -16.98
N PRO A 315 10.19 0.78 -18.18
CA PRO A 315 10.48 2.16 -18.52
C PRO A 315 9.28 3.11 -18.48
N LEU A 316 8.05 2.62 -18.65
CA LEU A 316 6.83 3.45 -18.54
C LEU A 316 6.64 4.04 -17.14
N ALA A 317 7.35 3.54 -16.12
CA ALA A 317 7.25 4.07 -14.77
C ALA A 317 7.76 5.52 -14.64
N ILE A 318 8.40 6.09 -15.66
CA ILE A 318 8.82 7.50 -15.68
C ILE A 318 7.70 8.48 -16.06
N LEU A 319 6.52 8.00 -16.49
CA LEU A 319 5.51 8.85 -17.13
C LEU A 319 4.75 9.79 -16.18
N ARG A 320 4.77 9.55 -14.85
CA ARG A 320 3.93 10.31 -13.89
C ARG A 320 4.68 10.88 -12.68
N PRO A 321 5.80 11.62 -12.84
CA PRO A 321 6.53 12.23 -11.72
C PRO A 321 5.70 13.26 -10.95
N GLN A 322 4.70 13.88 -11.56
CA GLN A 322 3.82 14.86 -10.93
C GLN A 322 3.00 14.29 -9.77
N THR A 323 2.62 13.00 -9.82
CA THR A 323 1.81 12.37 -8.76
C THR A 323 2.47 11.18 -8.09
N SER A 324 3.26 10.38 -8.81
CA SER A 324 3.81 9.12 -8.29
C SER A 324 5.21 9.30 -7.71
N TRP A 325 5.37 8.90 -6.44
CA TRP A 325 6.68 8.84 -5.78
C TRP A 325 7.61 7.79 -6.38
N MET A 326 7.07 6.73 -7.00
CA MET A 326 7.87 5.71 -7.69
C MET A 326 8.47 6.28 -8.99
N SER A 327 7.72 7.11 -9.73
CA SER A 327 8.30 7.84 -10.85
C SER A 327 9.42 8.77 -10.38
N ARG A 328 9.19 9.55 -9.31
CA ARG A 328 10.20 10.45 -8.73
C ARG A 328 11.47 9.70 -8.30
N GLU A 329 11.33 8.53 -7.67
CA GLU A 329 12.44 7.64 -7.30
C GLU A 329 13.33 7.30 -8.51
N ILE A 330 12.73 6.99 -9.67
CA ILE A 330 13.48 6.67 -10.90
C ILE A 330 14.22 7.90 -11.43
N TYR A 331 13.62 9.09 -11.42
CA TYR A 331 14.30 10.32 -11.84
C TYR A 331 15.52 10.63 -10.97
N VAL A 332 15.37 10.54 -9.64
CA VAL A 332 16.47 10.85 -8.72
C VAL A 332 17.54 9.75 -8.70
N ALA A 333 17.16 8.50 -8.97
CA ALA A 333 18.12 7.42 -9.27
C ALA A 333 18.91 7.74 -10.54
N GLY A 334 18.26 8.23 -11.61
CA GLY A 334 18.91 8.69 -12.82
C GLY A 334 19.91 9.82 -12.56
N ILE A 335 19.56 10.80 -11.72
CA ILE A 335 20.48 11.85 -11.27
C ILE A 335 21.69 11.24 -10.55
N PHE A 336 21.46 10.33 -9.61
CA PHE A 336 22.53 9.67 -8.86
C PHE A 336 23.48 8.90 -9.78
N PHE A 337 22.97 7.94 -10.55
CA PHE A 337 23.78 7.12 -11.45
C PHE A 337 24.47 7.95 -12.54
N GLY A 338 23.76 8.91 -13.12
CA GLY A 338 24.32 9.83 -14.12
C GLY A 338 25.45 10.68 -13.54
N SER A 339 25.31 11.18 -12.31
CA SER A 339 26.35 11.98 -11.65
C SER A 339 27.58 11.15 -11.31
N VAL A 340 27.40 9.92 -10.82
CA VAL A 340 28.52 9.00 -10.56
C VAL A 340 29.23 8.66 -11.87
N ALA A 341 28.50 8.38 -12.95
CA ALA A 341 29.09 8.09 -14.26
C ALA A 341 29.85 9.29 -14.83
N LEU A 342 29.26 10.49 -14.81
CA LEU A 342 29.88 11.72 -15.31
C LEU A 342 31.17 12.07 -14.59
N TYR A 343 31.26 11.79 -13.29
CA TYR A 343 32.50 11.98 -12.53
C TYR A 343 33.68 11.17 -13.09
N PHE A 344 33.46 9.99 -13.67
CA PHE A 344 34.52 9.20 -14.32
C PHE A 344 34.97 9.76 -15.67
N PHE A 345 34.09 10.47 -16.36
CA PHE A 345 34.45 11.15 -17.61
C PHE A 345 35.16 12.48 -17.35
N GLU A 346 34.66 13.25 -16.38
CA GLU A 346 35.21 14.54 -15.99
C GLU A 346 35.16 14.69 -14.46
N PRO A 347 36.29 14.50 -13.76
CA PRO A 347 36.34 14.58 -12.30
C PRO A 347 36.02 15.99 -11.79
N ASN A 348 34.77 16.19 -11.36
CA ASN A 348 34.28 17.47 -10.86
C ASN A 348 33.48 17.29 -9.56
N SER A 349 33.76 18.14 -8.56
CA SER A 349 33.06 18.15 -7.26
C SER A 349 31.56 18.41 -7.36
N LEU A 350 31.12 19.07 -8.44
CA LEU A 350 29.70 19.27 -8.74
C LEU A 350 28.97 17.93 -8.93
N PHE A 351 29.60 16.97 -9.60
CA PHE A 351 29.00 15.64 -9.81
C PHE A 351 28.92 14.84 -8.50
N LEU A 352 29.90 14.96 -7.61
CA LEU A 352 29.86 14.34 -6.29
C LEU A 352 28.73 14.93 -5.43
N THR A 353 28.54 16.25 -5.49
CA THR A 353 27.44 16.95 -4.80
C THR A 353 26.08 16.56 -5.38
N SER A 354 25.96 16.51 -6.71
CA SER A 354 24.75 16.07 -7.41
C SER A 354 24.39 14.62 -7.07
N ALA A 355 25.38 13.72 -6.98
CA ALA A 355 25.17 12.34 -6.53
C ALA A 355 24.61 12.30 -5.10
N ALA A 356 25.20 13.05 -4.17
CA ALA A 356 24.70 13.09 -2.79
C ALA A 356 23.26 13.61 -2.68
N ILE A 357 22.91 14.64 -3.46
CA ILE A 357 21.53 15.17 -3.53
C ILE A 357 20.58 14.11 -4.11
N GLY A 358 20.95 13.48 -5.23
CA GLY A 358 20.18 12.40 -5.85
C GLY A 358 19.92 11.24 -4.89
N ALA A 359 20.94 10.83 -4.13
CA ALA A 359 20.83 9.80 -3.11
C ALA A 359 19.90 10.21 -1.95
N GLY A 360 20.05 11.43 -1.41
CA GLY A 360 19.16 11.93 -0.35
C GLY A 360 17.69 12.00 -0.78
N LEU A 361 17.44 12.46 -2.01
CA LEU A 361 16.09 12.49 -2.57
C LEU A 361 15.55 11.09 -2.86
N PHE A 362 16.40 10.15 -3.28
CA PHE A 362 16.04 8.74 -3.45
C PHE A 362 15.53 8.14 -2.14
N LEU A 363 16.30 8.31 -1.06
CA LEU A 363 15.93 7.84 0.28
C LEU A 363 14.59 8.43 0.74
N TYR A 364 14.38 9.73 0.49
CA TYR A 364 13.11 10.39 0.79
C TYR A 364 11.95 9.80 -0.04
N CYS A 365 12.16 9.56 -1.33
CA CYS A 365 11.16 8.94 -2.20
C CYS A 365 10.74 7.56 -1.67
N GLN A 366 11.67 6.73 -1.21
CA GLN A 366 11.35 5.43 -0.60
C GLN A 366 10.42 5.58 0.61
N GLY A 367 10.72 6.54 1.50
CA GLY A 367 9.85 6.91 2.61
C GLY A 367 8.42 7.23 2.17
N ARG A 368 8.30 8.04 1.12
CA ARG A 368 7.01 8.51 0.59
C ARG A 368 6.25 7.42 -0.18
N ILE A 369 6.93 6.52 -0.88
CA ILE A 369 6.33 5.38 -1.58
C ILE A 369 5.60 4.49 -0.58
N LEU A 370 6.29 4.09 0.51
CA LEU A 370 5.70 3.22 1.51
C LEU A 370 4.50 3.91 2.19
N HIS A 371 4.66 5.16 2.61
CA HIS A 371 3.58 5.97 3.20
C HIS A 371 2.36 6.15 2.28
N SER A 372 2.57 6.16 0.96
CA SER A 372 1.48 6.29 -0.01
C SER A 372 0.64 5.00 -0.15
N GLY A 373 1.10 3.89 0.43
CA GLY A 373 0.33 2.65 0.60
C GLY A 373 -0.79 2.78 1.64
N LYS A 374 -1.72 3.72 1.43
CA LYS A 374 -2.85 4.03 2.34
C LYS A 374 -3.74 2.83 2.69
N GLY A 375 -3.72 1.77 1.88
CA GLY A 375 -4.44 0.53 2.15
C GLY A 375 -3.82 -0.33 3.25
N ILE A 376 -2.61 -0.01 3.70
CA ILE A 376 -1.88 -0.77 4.71
C ILE A 376 -1.63 0.11 5.94
N PRO A 377 -2.33 -0.16 7.06
CA PRO A 377 -2.24 0.68 8.25
C PRO A 377 -0.83 0.88 8.80
N THR A 378 0.02 -0.16 8.76
CA THR A 378 1.42 -0.07 9.22
C THR A 378 2.26 0.88 8.38
N TRP A 379 1.96 1.02 7.08
CA TRP A 379 2.77 1.82 6.15
C TRP A 379 2.37 3.29 6.13
N ARG A 380 1.07 3.57 6.24
CA ARG A 380 0.52 4.93 6.13
C ARG A 380 0.71 5.82 7.37
N VAL A 381 1.39 5.33 8.40
CA VAL A 381 1.71 6.13 9.58
C VAL A 381 2.60 7.29 9.18
N SER A 382 2.25 8.52 9.57
CA SER A 382 2.98 9.74 9.18
C SER A 382 4.46 9.75 9.57
N GLN A 383 4.85 8.94 10.57
CA GLN A 383 6.24 8.75 10.99
C GLN A 383 7.06 7.87 10.03
N MET A 384 6.42 7.10 9.16
CA MET A 384 7.09 6.09 8.31
C MET A 384 8.19 6.69 7.41
N PRO A 385 8.01 7.83 6.71
CA PRO A 385 9.08 8.42 5.92
C PRO A 385 10.31 8.79 6.77
N LEU A 386 10.08 9.35 7.97
CA LEU A 386 11.17 9.73 8.87
C LEU A 386 11.93 8.50 9.39
N MET A 387 11.22 7.41 9.70
CA MET A 387 11.86 6.13 10.08
C MET A 387 12.76 5.61 8.96
N LEU A 388 12.27 5.57 7.73
CA LEU A 388 13.06 5.10 6.59
C LEU A 388 14.29 5.97 6.33
N VAL A 389 14.16 7.30 6.41
CA VAL A 389 15.29 8.22 6.24
C VAL A 389 16.32 8.08 7.38
N ALA A 390 15.87 8.10 8.64
CA ALA A 390 16.75 7.96 9.80
C ALA A 390 17.50 6.62 9.81
N THR A 391 16.82 5.55 9.40
CA THR A 391 17.44 4.24 9.26
C THR A 391 18.43 4.22 8.09
N GLY A 392 18.09 4.80 6.93
CA GLY A 392 19.01 4.90 5.79
C GLY A 392 20.31 5.62 6.13
N LEU A 393 20.23 6.73 6.87
CA LEU A 393 21.43 7.43 7.34
C LEU A 393 22.26 6.57 8.30
N LEU A 394 21.62 5.81 9.21
CA LEU A 394 22.33 4.89 10.09
C LEU A 394 23.01 3.78 9.30
N GLU A 395 22.34 3.20 8.31
CA GLU A 395 22.92 2.22 7.39
C GLU A 395 24.13 2.80 6.66
N GLY A 396 24.07 4.08 6.26
CA GLY A 396 25.17 4.79 5.62
C GLY A 396 26.41 4.93 6.49
N ILE A 397 26.22 5.27 7.78
CA ILE A 397 27.32 5.27 8.77
C ILE A 397 27.92 3.87 8.90
N CYS A 398 27.07 2.85 9.03
CA CYS A 398 27.51 1.48 9.24
C CYS A 398 28.28 0.92 8.03
N LEU A 399 27.80 1.15 6.80
CA LEU A 399 28.53 0.69 5.61
C LEU A 399 29.86 1.44 5.44
N SER A 400 29.87 2.75 5.71
CA SER A 400 31.10 3.55 5.65
C SER A 400 32.14 3.04 6.65
N ALA A 401 31.72 2.65 7.86
CA ALA A 401 32.59 2.04 8.86
C ALA A 401 33.17 0.69 8.40
N VAL A 402 32.33 -0.18 7.81
CA VAL A 402 32.74 -1.50 7.31
C VAL A 402 33.71 -1.37 6.14
N LEU A 403 33.46 -0.45 5.20
CA LEU A 403 34.35 -0.21 4.07
C LEU A 403 35.69 0.38 4.52
N HIS A 404 35.68 1.27 5.52
CA HIS A 404 36.91 1.81 6.08
C HIS A 404 37.74 0.75 6.79
N PHE A 405 37.12 -0.22 7.49
CA PHE A 405 37.84 -1.35 8.11
C PHE A 405 38.66 -2.15 7.08
N GLY A 406 38.18 -2.28 5.85
CA GLY A 406 38.90 -2.95 4.76
C GLY A 406 39.87 -2.06 3.99
N TRP A 407 39.98 -0.77 4.34
CA TRP A 407 40.76 0.23 3.59
C TRP A 407 41.91 0.77 4.44
N ASP A 408 43.10 0.22 4.20
CA ASP A 408 44.34 0.51 4.92
C ASP A 408 44.76 1.98 4.72
N SER A 409 44.29 2.87 5.60
CA SER A 409 44.54 4.31 5.47
C SER A 409 44.49 5.02 6.82
N GLU A 410 45.41 5.95 7.01
CA GLU A 410 45.61 6.82 8.19
C GLU A 410 44.46 7.83 8.44
N ILE A 411 43.23 7.52 8.02
CA ILE A 411 42.11 8.46 8.01
C ILE A 411 41.41 8.44 9.38
N SER A 412 41.16 9.63 9.94
CA SER A 412 40.49 9.87 11.24
C SER A 412 39.00 9.49 11.32
N VAL A 413 38.48 8.71 10.38
CA VAL A 413 37.06 8.31 10.26
C VAL A 413 36.55 7.65 11.55
N THR A 414 37.44 6.95 12.25
CA THR A 414 37.17 6.25 13.51
C THR A 414 36.75 7.18 14.66
N SER A 415 37.08 8.48 14.61
CA SER A 415 36.72 9.41 15.68
C SER A 415 35.29 9.95 15.57
N ILE A 416 34.78 10.15 14.34
CA ILE A 416 33.49 10.81 14.10
C ILE A 416 32.33 9.83 13.85
N LEU A 417 32.61 8.63 13.33
CA LEU A 417 31.56 7.64 13.10
C LEU A 417 30.90 7.13 14.39
N PRO A 418 31.63 6.77 15.47
CA PRO A 418 30.99 6.29 16.70
C PRO A 418 29.98 7.27 17.32
N PRO A 419 30.30 8.57 17.54
CA PRO A 419 29.31 9.50 18.12
C PRO A 419 28.11 9.73 17.18
N ALA A 420 28.31 9.79 15.86
CA ALA A 420 27.22 9.91 14.91
C ALA A 420 26.32 8.66 14.90
N ALA A 421 26.90 7.47 14.97
CA ALA A 421 26.18 6.20 15.09
C ALA A 421 25.34 6.15 16.37
N ILE A 422 25.93 6.53 17.52
CA ILE A 422 25.24 6.59 18.82
C ILE A 422 24.00 7.48 18.72
N ILE A 423 24.12 8.68 18.16
CA ILE A 423 22.99 9.61 18.00
C ILE A 423 21.90 9.00 17.12
N LEU A 424 22.25 8.44 15.96
CA LEU A 424 21.27 7.85 15.06
C LEU A 424 20.65 6.57 15.63
N ILE A 425 21.38 5.74 16.38
CA ILE A 425 20.83 4.56 17.06
C ILE A 425 19.81 4.98 18.11
N LEU A 426 20.13 5.98 18.94
CA LEU A 426 19.19 6.51 19.94
C LEU A 426 17.93 7.09 19.27
N PHE A 427 18.11 7.83 18.18
CA PHE A 427 16.99 8.39 17.42
C PHE A 427 16.13 7.31 16.76
N ASN A 428 16.72 6.31 16.10
CA ASN A 428 15.99 5.18 15.50
C ASN A 428 15.27 4.35 16.58
N SER A 429 15.91 4.10 17.72
CA SER A 429 15.31 3.43 18.88
C SER A 429 14.11 4.20 19.43
N PHE A 430 14.23 5.53 19.55
CA PHE A 430 13.12 6.40 19.95
C PHE A 430 11.96 6.35 18.93
N LEU A 431 12.26 6.45 17.64
CA LEU A 431 11.26 6.37 16.58
C LEU A 431 10.55 5.01 16.61
N TRP A 432 11.28 3.90 16.71
CA TRP A 432 10.68 2.56 16.81
C TRP A 432 9.79 2.42 18.06
N ARG A 433 10.25 2.93 19.21
CA ARG A 433 9.47 2.89 20.46
C ARG A 433 8.19 3.69 20.35
N ARG A 434 8.25 4.90 19.81
CA ARG A 434 7.08 5.72 19.49
C ARG A 434 6.17 4.99 18.51
N TYR A 435 6.76 4.27 17.55
CA TYR A 435 6.03 3.51 16.55
C TYR A 435 5.21 2.38 17.16
N ALA A 436 5.87 1.47 17.87
CA ALA A 436 5.24 0.33 18.50
C ALA A 436 4.21 0.74 19.58
N ARG A 437 4.52 1.76 20.40
CA ARG A 437 3.65 2.18 21.51
C ARG A 437 2.34 2.81 21.04
N ASN A 438 2.36 3.56 19.93
CA ASN A 438 1.18 4.23 19.39
C ASN A 438 0.48 3.43 18.28
N ALA A 439 0.88 2.19 18.04
CA ALA A 439 0.36 1.39 16.93
C ALA A 439 -1.18 1.27 16.94
N LYS A 440 -1.79 1.08 18.12
CA LYS A 440 -3.26 1.04 18.26
C LYS A 440 -3.91 2.38 17.91
N VAL A 441 -3.33 3.50 18.35
CA VAL A 441 -3.83 4.86 18.07
C VAL A 441 -3.79 5.18 16.58
N TRP A 442 -2.81 4.64 15.84
CA TRP A 442 -2.72 4.82 14.39
C TRP A 442 -3.58 3.83 13.58
N GLY A 443 -4.37 2.99 14.25
CA GLY A 443 -5.25 2.02 13.61
C GLY A 443 -4.53 0.83 12.99
N ILE A 444 -3.33 0.49 13.48
CA ILE A 444 -2.64 -0.76 13.10
C ILE A 444 -3.42 -1.94 13.69
N SER A 445 -3.70 -2.96 12.86
CA SER A 445 -4.51 -4.13 13.27
C SER A 445 -3.86 -4.91 14.42
N PRO A 446 -4.65 -5.59 15.26
CA PRO A 446 -4.11 -6.41 16.36
C PRO A 446 -3.07 -7.44 15.88
N ILE A 447 -3.30 -8.06 14.71
CA ILE A 447 -2.38 -9.01 14.09
C ILE A 447 -1.02 -8.35 13.83
N ASP A 448 -1.00 -7.19 13.19
CA ASP A 448 0.24 -6.47 12.90
C ASP A 448 0.91 -5.95 14.18
N ARG A 449 0.14 -5.55 15.20
CA ARG A 449 0.67 -5.18 16.51
C ARG A 449 1.36 -6.34 17.20
N ASN A 450 0.84 -7.57 17.10
CA ASN A 450 1.49 -8.76 17.64
C ASN A 450 2.80 -9.07 16.91
N ILE A 451 2.83 -8.91 15.58
CA ILE A 451 4.06 -9.06 14.79
C ILE A 451 5.11 -8.02 15.21
N ILE A 452 4.72 -6.75 15.32
CA ILE A 452 5.60 -5.65 15.78
C ILE A 452 6.07 -5.91 17.22
N GLY A 453 5.20 -6.39 18.10
CA GLY A 453 5.51 -6.76 19.48
C GLY A 453 6.55 -7.88 19.56
N SER A 454 6.41 -8.93 18.74
CA SER A 454 7.36 -10.04 18.69
C SER A 454 8.73 -9.65 18.10
N LEU A 455 8.77 -8.68 17.18
CA LEU A 455 10.00 -8.15 16.61
C LEU A 455 10.74 -7.23 17.59
N SER A 456 10.01 -6.42 18.35
CA SER A 456 10.56 -5.32 19.12
C SER A 456 11.71 -5.70 20.08
N PRO A 457 11.62 -6.79 20.89
CA PRO A 457 12.73 -7.20 21.76
C PRO A 457 14.01 -7.51 20.98
N LYS A 458 13.89 -8.22 19.85
CA LYS A 458 15.04 -8.59 19.00
C LYS A 458 15.68 -7.34 18.41
N LEU A 459 14.86 -6.40 17.94
CA LEU A 459 15.34 -5.15 17.36
C LEU A 459 16.03 -4.28 18.42
N TYR A 460 15.47 -4.16 19.63
CA TYR A 460 16.13 -3.42 20.71
C TYR A 460 17.46 -4.04 21.10
N ILE A 461 17.54 -5.36 21.24
CA ILE A 461 18.79 -6.02 21.65
C ILE A 461 19.85 -5.93 20.54
N PHE A 462 19.56 -6.47 19.37
CA PHE A 462 20.55 -6.65 18.30
C PHE A 462 20.72 -5.42 17.42
N GLY A 463 19.65 -4.65 17.19
CA GLY A 463 19.69 -3.48 16.32
C GLY A 463 20.05 -2.17 17.04
N HIS A 464 19.85 -2.08 18.35
CA HIS A 464 20.06 -0.84 19.11
C HIS A 464 21.04 -0.99 20.27
N CYS A 465 20.71 -1.75 21.32
CA CYS A 465 21.47 -1.81 22.57
C CYS A 465 22.89 -2.33 22.39
N ILE A 466 23.07 -3.48 21.72
CA ILE A 466 24.41 -4.04 21.50
C ILE A 466 25.26 -3.10 20.62
N PRO A 467 24.79 -2.63 19.44
CA PRO A 467 25.52 -1.63 18.66
C PRO A 467 25.85 -0.37 19.45
N LEU A 468 24.90 0.15 20.24
CA LEU A 468 25.09 1.36 21.05
C LEU A 468 26.21 1.18 22.07
N ILE A 469 26.27 0.03 22.75
CA ILE A 469 27.34 -0.30 23.70
C ILE A 469 28.68 -0.41 22.96
N LEU A 470 28.74 -1.11 21.84
CA LEU A 470 29.98 -1.31 21.08
C LEU A 470 30.52 0.00 20.49
N PHE A 471 29.67 0.85 19.93
CA PHE A 471 30.06 2.20 19.51
C PHE A 471 30.46 3.09 20.69
N GLY A 472 29.81 2.93 21.85
CA GLY A 472 30.19 3.60 23.09
C GLY A 472 31.59 3.21 23.57
N ILE A 473 31.92 1.91 23.54
CA ILE A 473 33.26 1.40 23.85
C ILE A 473 34.27 2.01 22.88
N ALA A 474 33.99 1.96 21.58
CA ALA A 474 34.87 2.53 20.55
C ALA A 474 35.09 4.05 20.70
N PHE A 475 34.12 4.78 21.27
CA PHE A 475 34.24 6.20 21.52
C PHE A 475 35.03 6.54 22.79
N PHE A 476 34.80 5.83 23.90
CA PHE A 476 35.39 6.16 25.20
C PHE A 476 36.72 5.47 25.48
N VAL A 477 37.05 4.37 24.79
CA VAL A 477 38.28 3.62 25.00
C VAL A 477 39.26 3.93 23.86
N PRO A 478 40.36 4.65 24.13
CA PRO A 478 41.41 4.89 23.14
C PRO A 478 42.00 3.57 22.62
N ASN A 479 42.37 3.53 21.35
CA ASN A 479 42.94 2.34 20.68
C ASN A 479 42.02 1.10 20.66
N THR A 480 40.69 1.30 20.74
CA THR A 480 39.74 0.22 20.49
C THR A 480 39.96 -0.38 19.11
N GLU A 481 39.98 -1.70 19.01
CA GLU A 481 40.15 -2.37 17.73
C GLU A 481 39.04 -1.96 16.74
N SER A 482 39.44 -1.66 15.49
CA SER A 482 38.50 -1.38 14.39
C SER A 482 37.49 -2.53 14.16
N SER A 483 37.81 -3.74 14.66
CA SER A 483 36.92 -4.90 14.69
C SER A 483 35.62 -4.64 15.45
N ILE A 484 35.67 -3.91 16.58
CA ILE A 484 34.50 -3.60 17.42
C ILE A 484 33.52 -2.69 16.67
N VAL A 485 34.03 -1.66 16.00
CA VAL A 485 33.22 -0.75 15.17
C VAL A 485 32.58 -1.50 14.00
N CYS A 486 33.31 -2.43 13.38
CA CYS A 486 32.80 -3.27 12.31
C CYS A 486 31.65 -4.19 12.81
N ILE A 487 31.83 -4.87 13.95
CA ILE A 487 30.80 -5.72 14.56
C ILE A 487 29.56 -4.91 14.93
N ALA A 488 29.74 -3.73 15.54
CA ALA A 488 28.64 -2.82 15.88
C ALA A 488 27.83 -2.43 14.64
N SER A 489 28.53 -2.11 13.55
CA SER A 489 27.95 -1.72 12.26
C SER A 489 27.15 -2.85 11.63
N LEU A 490 27.69 -4.08 11.62
CA LEU A 490 26.99 -5.26 11.09
C LEU A 490 25.71 -5.57 11.86
N LEU A 491 25.74 -5.48 13.20
CA LEU A 491 24.56 -5.69 14.04
C LEU A 491 23.48 -4.63 13.81
N ALA A 492 23.87 -3.35 13.70
CA ALA A 492 22.94 -2.27 13.36
C ALA A 492 22.31 -2.46 11.97
N LEU A 493 23.09 -2.88 10.97
CA LEU A 493 22.59 -3.22 9.63
C LEU A 493 21.59 -4.38 9.68
N ILE A 494 21.89 -5.44 10.43
CA ILE A 494 20.95 -6.57 10.63
C ILE A 494 19.64 -6.07 11.24
N GLY A 495 19.70 -5.22 12.26
CA GLY A 495 18.52 -4.59 12.86
C GLY A 495 17.68 -3.83 11.84
N SER A 496 18.32 -3.02 11.01
CA SER A 496 17.66 -2.29 9.92
C SER A 496 16.94 -3.22 8.94
N ILE A 497 17.66 -4.23 8.43
CA ILE A 497 17.13 -5.21 7.49
C ILE A 497 15.90 -5.93 8.07
N LEU A 498 15.99 -6.36 9.34
CA LEU A 498 14.93 -7.09 10.03
C LEU A 498 13.64 -6.30 10.12
N TRP A 499 13.69 -5.02 10.51
CA TRP A 499 12.46 -4.24 10.67
C TRP A 499 11.85 -3.88 9.31
N LYS A 500 12.66 -3.47 8.32
CA LYS A 500 12.17 -3.17 6.96
C LYS A 500 11.52 -4.39 6.33
N ALA A 501 12.18 -5.55 6.38
CA ALA A 501 11.64 -6.80 5.86
C ALA A 501 10.33 -7.18 6.57
N THR A 502 10.27 -7.05 7.90
CA THR A 502 9.08 -7.40 8.68
C THR A 502 7.91 -6.47 8.38
N ILE A 503 8.09 -5.15 8.38
CA ILE A 503 7.02 -4.19 8.09
C ILE A 503 6.50 -4.36 6.65
N ILE A 504 7.37 -4.61 5.68
CA ILE A 504 6.97 -4.70 4.27
C ILE A 504 6.33 -6.05 3.93
N THR A 505 6.74 -7.15 4.58
CA THR A 505 6.31 -8.51 4.14
C THR A 505 5.50 -9.30 5.16
N ARG A 506 5.50 -8.89 6.44
CA ARG A 506 4.82 -9.62 7.53
C ARG A 506 3.77 -8.77 8.21
N ALA A 507 4.16 -7.63 8.77
CA ALA A 507 3.28 -6.67 9.41
C ALA A 507 2.64 -5.72 8.36
N CYS A 508 1.88 -6.29 7.43
CA CYS A 508 1.34 -5.61 6.25
C CYS A 508 -0.06 -6.11 5.91
N HIS A 509 -0.91 -6.29 6.93
CA HIS A 509 -2.31 -6.62 6.69
C HIS A 509 -3.02 -5.42 6.06
N MET A 510 -3.86 -5.71 5.07
CA MET A 510 -4.69 -4.67 4.47
C MET A 510 -5.68 -4.15 5.51
N GLN A 511 -6.16 -2.94 5.27
CA GLN A 511 -7.23 -2.33 6.05
C GLN A 511 -8.43 -3.30 6.20
N ASN A 512 -8.79 -3.60 7.45
CA ASN A 512 -10.03 -4.31 7.82
C ASN A 512 -11.24 -3.55 7.26
N PHE A 513 -12.32 -4.25 6.96
CA PHE A 513 -13.57 -3.61 6.51
C PHE A 513 -14.24 -2.87 7.69
N ALA A 514 -14.66 -1.62 7.46
CA ALA A 514 -15.37 -0.84 8.47
C ALA A 514 -16.88 -0.89 8.25
N LEU A 515 -17.61 -1.14 9.33
CA LEU A 515 -19.05 -1.00 9.43
C LEU A 515 -19.33 0.17 10.37
N GLY A 516 -19.85 1.27 9.82
CA GLY A 516 -20.17 2.46 10.64
C GLY A 516 -21.44 2.29 11.47
N LYS A 517 -22.32 1.39 11.03
CA LYS A 517 -23.58 1.02 11.66
C LYS A 517 -23.79 -0.50 11.44
N MET A 518 -24.66 -1.11 12.25
CA MET A 518 -25.05 -2.53 12.15
C MET A 518 -26.57 -2.64 11.97
N PRO A 519 -27.06 -3.50 11.06
CA PRO A 519 -28.49 -3.78 10.95
C PRO A 519 -28.96 -4.69 12.09
N HIS A 520 -30.15 -4.45 12.64
CA HIS A 520 -30.79 -5.34 13.61
C HIS A 520 -31.33 -6.60 12.91
N ARG A 521 -30.44 -7.54 12.63
CA ARG A 521 -30.74 -8.82 11.99
C ARG A 521 -29.99 -9.93 12.71
N GLY A 522 -30.68 -10.62 13.61
CA GLY A 522 -30.02 -11.61 14.45
C GLY A 522 -30.97 -12.47 15.28
N SER A 523 -30.43 -13.01 16.37
CA SER A 523 -31.16 -13.72 17.42
C SER A 523 -31.07 -13.00 18.75
N GLY A 524 -31.79 -13.51 19.76
CA GLY A 524 -31.80 -12.91 21.10
C GLY A 524 -32.34 -11.47 21.06
N LYS A 525 -31.61 -10.53 21.64
CA LYS A 525 -31.99 -9.10 21.63
C LYS A 525 -31.94 -8.44 20.24
N PHE A 526 -31.33 -9.10 19.26
CA PHE A 526 -31.23 -8.63 17.88
C PHE A 526 -32.23 -9.30 16.94
N ALA A 527 -33.12 -10.15 17.47
CA ALA A 527 -34.25 -10.65 16.71
C ALA A 527 -35.13 -9.48 16.25
N ALA A 528 -35.66 -9.57 15.03
CA ALA A 528 -36.62 -8.58 14.55
C ALA A 528 -37.81 -8.52 15.53
N PRO A 529 -38.24 -7.31 15.96
CA PRO A 529 -39.37 -7.20 16.87
C PRO A 529 -40.59 -7.86 16.25
N VAL A 530 -41.32 -8.64 17.05
CA VAL A 530 -42.60 -9.21 16.63
C VAL A 530 -43.52 -8.03 16.35
N ILE A 531 -43.90 -7.84 15.08
CA ILE A 531 -44.88 -6.83 14.69
C ILE A 531 -46.21 -7.30 15.29
N ASN A 532 -46.69 -6.61 16.32
CA ASN A 532 -48.03 -6.81 16.89
C ASN A 532 -49.10 -6.12 16.04
#